data_AF-A0A6I3L468-F1
#
_entry.id   AF-A0A6I3L468-F1
#
_cell.length_a   1.000
_cell.length_b   1.000
_cell.length_c   1.000
_cell.angle_alpha   90.00
_cell.angle_beta   90.00
_cell.angle_gamma   90.00
#
_symmetry.space_group_name_H-M   'P 1'
#
loop_
_entity.id
_entity.type
_entity.pdbx_description
1 polymer ?
#
loop_
_entity_poly.entity_id
_entity_poly.type
_entity_poly.pdbx_seq_one_letter_code
_entity_poly.pdbx_strand_id
1 'polypeptide(L)'
;MRRMRDERGSATVEFLLVSVLLTTLTLGVVQLGLAAYVRNVVQDAAVEAAFHAALADATPAEAEARARALVERAVGHDAIDSVAFERGTSSGVAVITVRIGATLPVVGFLGPARGTEVTARAPAEVFG
;
A
#
# COMPACT_ATOMS: atom_id res chain seq x y z
N MET A 1 -39.79 -39.33 22.24
CA MET A 1 -39.64 -38.26 21.22
C MET A 1 -38.60 -37.22 21.65
N ARG A 2 -37.29 -37.55 21.68
CA ARG A 2 -36.23 -36.61 22.13
C ARG A 2 -35.07 -36.38 21.14
N ARG A 3 -35.01 -37.11 20.02
CA ARG A 3 -33.93 -37.01 19.01
C ARG A 3 -34.06 -35.85 18.00
N MET A 4 -35.28 -35.38 17.71
CA MET A 4 -35.50 -34.44 16.60
C MET A 4 -35.11 -32.97 16.91
N ARG A 5 -34.75 -32.64 18.16
CA ARG A 5 -34.27 -31.28 18.54
C ARG A 5 -32.75 -31.13 18.38
N ASP A 6 -31.99 -32.19 18.60
CA ASP A 6 -30.51 -32.14 18.50
C ASP A 6 -30.04 -32.00 17.05
N GLU A 7 -30.66 -32.72 16.10
CA GLU A 7 -30.32 -32.61 14.66
C GLU A 7 -30.60 -31.21 14.09
N ARG A 8 -31.66 -30.53 14.56
CA ARG A 8 -31.98 -29.15 14.18
C ARG A 8 -30.97 -28.13 14.72
N GLY A 9 -30.47 -28.34 15.94
CA GLY A 9 -29.37 -27.55 16.49
C GLY A 9 -28.06 -27.77 15.72
N SER A 10 -27.76 -29.02 15.38
CA SER A 10 -26.59 -29.38 14.57
C SER A 10 -26.58 -28.70 13.20
N ALA A 11 -27.69 -28.74 12.46
CA ALA A 11 -27.79 -28.10 11.14
C ALA A 11 -27.60 -26.58 11.21
N THR A 12 -28.12 -25.94 12.26
CA THR A 12 -27.95 -24.49 12.47
C THR A 12 -26.50 -24.15 12.80
N VAL A 13 -25.85 -24.95 13.66
CA VAL A 13 -24.43 -24.76 14.04
C VAL A 13 -23.50 -25.01 12.85
N GLU A 14 -23.73 -26.06 12.08
CA GLU A 14 -22.96 -26.36 10.87
C GLU A 14 -23.03 -25.21 9.87
N PHE A 15 -24.23 -24.69 9.61
CA PHE A 15 -24.40 -23.54 8.74
C PHE A 15 -23.67 -22.30 9.24
N LEU A 16 -23.72 -22.03 10.55
CA LEU A 16 -22.99 -20.91 11.16
C LEU A 16 -21.48 -21.08 11.01
N LEU A 17 -20.94 -22.27 11.27
CA LEU A 17 -19.50 -22.53 11.13
C LEU A 17 -19.02 -22.34 9.69
N VAL A 18 -19.77 -22.86 8.71
CA VAL A 18 -19.47 -22.69 7.28
C VAL A 18 -19.60 -21.21 6.89
N SER A 19 -20.65 -20.53 7.32
CA SER A 19 -20.88 -19.11 7.00
C SER A 19 -19.79 -18.21 7.58
N VAL A 20 -19.38 -18.43 8.82
CA VAL A 20 -18.29 -17.68 9.47
C VAL A 20 -16.96 -17.96 8.77
N LEU A 21 -16.67 -19.23 8.45
CA LEU A 21 -15.47 -19.61 7.73
C LEU A 21 -15.39 -18.94 6.36
N LEU A 22 -16.46 -19.04 5.56
CA LEU A 22 -16.52 -18.45 4.23
C LEU A 22 -16.45 -16.92 4.30
N THR A 23 -17.18 -16.28 5.22
CA THR A 23 -17.13 -14.82 5.42
C THR A 23 -15.73 -14.36 5.78
N THR A 24 -15.08 -15.06 6.72
CA THR A 24 -13.71 -14.74 7.13
C THR A 24 -12.72 -14.89 5.97
N LEU A 25 -12.85 -15.96 5.18
CA LEU A 25 -12.03 -16.18 4.00
C LEU A 25 -12.25 -15.09 2.95
N THR A 26 -13.50 -14.73 2.67
CA THR A 26 -13.85 -13.66 1.73
C THR A 26 -13.27 -12.32 2.19
N LEU A 27 -13.42 -11.97 3.47
CA LEU A 27 -12.82 -10.75 4.03
C LEU A 27 -11.30 -10.80 3.96
N GLY A 28 -10.68 -11.94 4.21
CA GLY A 28 -9.23 -12.12 4.07
C GLY A 28 -8.74 -11.85 2.65
N VAL A 29 -9.44 -12.35 1.62
CA VAL A 29 -9.12 -12.08 0.21
C VAL A 29 -9.29 -10.59 -0.11
N VAL A 30 -10.38 -9.97 0.35
CA VAL A 30 -10.62 -8.52 0.15
C VAL A 30 -9.52 -7.69 0.83
N GLN A 31 -9.13 -8.03 2.07
CA GLN A 31 -8.04 -7.37 2.79
C GLN A 31 -6.70 -7.51 2.08
N LEU A 32 -6.37 -8.70 1.58
CA LEU A 32 -5.16 -8.91 0.78
C LEU A 32 -5.19 -8.08 -0.51
N GLY A 33 -6.33 -8.02 -1.19
CA GLY A 33 -6.52 -7.19 -2.38
C GLY A 33 -6.32 -5.70 -2.07
N LEU A 34 -6.89 -5.21 -0.97
CA LEU A 34 -6.73 -3.83 -0.52
C LEU A 34 -5.27 -3.51 -0.17
N ALA A 35 -4.60 -4.39 0.57
CA ALA A 35 -3.19 -4.25 0.90
C ALA A 35 -2.31 -4.18 -0.36
N ALA A 36 -2.55 -5.06 -1.34
CA ALA A 36 -1.85 -5.04 -2.63
C ALA A 36 -2.14 -3.76 -3.41
N TYR A 37 -3.40 -3.31 -3.44
CA TYR A 37 -3.81 -2.07 -4.10
C TYR A 37 -3.06 -0.86 -3.53
N VAL A 38 -3.05 -0.67 -2.21
CA VAL A 38 -2.35 0.45 -1.56
C VAL A 38 -0.86 0.41 -1.88
N ARG A 39 -0.21 -0.75 -1.74
CA ARG A 39 1.22 -0.89 -2.06
C ARG A 39 1.53 -0.51 -3.51
N ASN A 40 0.67 -0.91 -4.45
CA ASN A 40 0.84 -0.57 -5.87
C ASN A 40 0.69 0.94 -6.10
N VAL A 41 -0.35 1.57 -5.55
CA VAL A 41 -0.55 3.02 -5.65
C VAL A 41 0.66 3.79 -5.10
N VAL A 42 1.17 3.39 -3.93
CA VAL A 42 2.33 4.05 -3.32
C VAL A 42 3.60 3.79 -4.15
N GLN A 43 3.77 2.59 -4.72
CA GLN A 43 4.86 2.29 -5.63
C GLN A 43 4.81 3.16 -6.89
N ASP A 44 3.64 3.33 -7.50
CA ASP A 44 3.44 4.17 -8.67
C ASP A 44 3.76 5.64 -8.35
N ALA A 45 3.29 6.13 -7.20
CA ALA A 45 3.64 7.47 -6.72
C ALA A 45 5.13 7.63 -6.44
N ALA A 46 5.82 6.60 -5.92
CA ALA A 46 7.26 6.63 -5.71
C ALA A 46 8.04 6.71 -7.02
N VAL A 47 7.58 6.00 -8.06
CA VAL A 47 8.16 6.07 -9.41
C VAL A 47 7.99 7.47 -9.99
N GLU A 48 6.78 8.03 -9.93
CA GLU A 48 6.52 9.40 -10.41
C GLU A 48 7.36 10.43 -9.65
N ALA A 49 7.50 10.29 -8.32
CA ALA A 49 8.36 11.15 -7.52
C ALA A 49 9.84 11.03 -7.89
N ALA A 50 10.34 9.83 -8.16
CA ALA A 50 11.72 9.61 -8.55
C ALA A 50 12.03 10.27 -9.89
N PHE A 51 11.15 10.08 -10.89
CA PHE A 51 11.29 10.74 -12.19
C PHE A 51 11.16 12.25 -12.09
N HIS A 52 10.22 12.75 -11.29
CA HIS A 52 10.06 14.18 -11.11
C HIS A 52 11.28 14.80 -10.43
N ALA A 53 11.78 14.21 -9.35
CA ALA A 53 12.96 14.67 -8.62
C ALA A 53 14.28 14.50 -9.42
N ALA A 54 14.26 13.73 -10.50
CA ALA A 54 15.38 13.56 -11.43
C ALA A 54 15.48 14.69 -12.47
N LEU A 55 14.45 15.53 -12.62
CA LEU A 55 14.48 16.72 -13.46
C LEU A 55 15.38 17.79 -12.83
N ALA A 56 16.12 18.53 -13.67
CA ALA A 56 17.09 19.51 -13.22
C ALA A 56 16.49 20.65 -12.37
N ASP A 57 15.27 21.07 -12.69
CA ASP A 57 14.58 22.19 -12.02
C ASP A 57 13.64 21.75 -10.88
N ALA A 58 13.48 20.44 -10.65
CA ALA A 58 12.53 19.96 -9.66
C ALA A 58 13.14 19.88 -8.26
N THR A 59 12.39 20.33 -7.26
CA THR A 59 12.78 20.17 -5.86
C THR A 59 12.23 18.86 -5.28
N PRO A 60 12.95 18.23 -4.32
CA PRO A 60 12.41 17.07 -3.60
C PRO A 60 11.07 17.36 -2.90
N ALA A 61 10.86 18.59 -2.44
CA ALA A 61 9.61 19.00 -1.79
C ALA A 61 8.41 19.00 -2.74
N GLU A 62 8.58 19.46 -3.99
CA GLU A 62 7.53 19.41 -5.01
C GLU A 62 7.19 17.97 -5.41
N ALA A 63 8.22 17.13 -5.57
CA ALA A 63 8.04 15.70 -5.84
C ALA A 63 7.31 14.98 -4.69
N GLU A 64 7.64 15.30 -3.43
CA GLU A 64 6.93 14.78 -2.26
C GLU A 64 5.46 15.22 -2.24
N ALA A 65 5.19 16.52 -2.39
CA ALA A 65 3.84 17.06 -2.37
C ALA A 65 2.96 16.41 -3.44
N ARG A 66 3.52 16.19 -4.63
CA ARG A 66 2.84 15.53 -5.75
C ARG A 66 2.57 14.05 -5.45
N ALA A 67 3.54 13.31 -4.92
CA ALA A 67 3.33 11.91 -4.52
C ALA A 67 2.24 11.79 -3.45
N ARG A 68 2.26 12.67 -2.45
CA ARG A 68 1.21 12.73 -1.42
C ARG A 68 -0.16 12.98 -2.01
N ALA A 69 -0.29 13.96 -2.91
CA ALA A 69 -1.56 14.26 -3.57
C ALA A 69 -2.10 13.10 -4.42
N LEU A 70 -1.22 12.33 -5.07
CA LEU A 70 -1.61 11.15 -5.86
C LEU A 70 -2.14 10.03 -4.98
N VAL A 71 -1.40 9.69 -3.92
CA VAL A 71 -1.82 8.64 -2.98
C VAL A 71 -3.10 9.06 -2.25
N GLU A 72 -3.21 10.32 -1.84
CA GLU A 72 -4.39 10.84 -1.15
C GLU A 72 -5.68 10.69 -1.97
N ARG A 73 -5.62 10.95 -3.28
CA ARG A 73 -6.77 10.80 -4.18
C ARG A 73 -7.20 9.34 -4.37
N ALA A 74 -6.27 8.41 -4.29
CA ALA A 74 -6.52 6.99 -4.55
C ALA A 74 -6.89 6.21 -3.28
N VAL A 75 -6.24 6.51 -2.15
CA VAL A 75 -6.31 5.72 -0.91
C VAL A 75 -6.87 6.53 0.26
N GLY A 76 -6.81 7.86 0.22
CA GLY A 76 -7.22 8.75 1.31
C GLY A 76 -6.05 9.38 2.06
N HIS A 77 -6.38 10.25 3.02
CA HIS A 77 -5.40 10.95 3.84
C HIS A 77 -4.60 9.98 4.72
N ASP A 78 -3.41 10.40 5.15
CA ASP A 78 -2.53 9.70 6.09
C ASP A 78 -2.01 8.32 5.65
N ALA A 79 -2.12 7.98 4.36
CA ALA A 79 -1.55 6.73 3.83
C ALA A 79 0.00 6.74 3.82
N ILE A 80 0.64 7.90 3.63
CA ILE A 80 2.10 8.06 3.60
C ILE A 80 2.63 8.58 4.93
N ASP A 81 3.46 7.78 5.59
CA ASP A 81 4.10 8.10 6.86
C ASP A 81 5.40 8.89 6.67
N SER A 82 6.16 8.58 5.62
CA SER A 82 7.46 9.19 5.36
C SER A 82 7.87 9.11 3.90
N VAL A 83 8.56 10.13 3.41
CA VAL A 83 9.20 10.15 2.10
C VAL A 83 10.66 10.55 2.29
N ALA A 84 11.57 9.83 1.65
CA ALA A 84 13.00 10.13 1.66
C ALA A 84 13.54 10.12 0.23
N PHE A 85 14.40 11.09 -0.06
CA PHE A 85 15.08 11.24 -1.34
C PHE A 85 16.58 11.09 -1.13
N GLU A 86 17.22 10.31 -1.99
CA GLU A 86 18.66 10.09 -1.97
C GLU A 86 19.21 10.28 -3.38
N ARG A 87 20.18 11.19 -3.53
CA ARG A 87 20.98 11.35 -4.75
C ARG A 87 22.16 10.41 -4.68
N GLY A 88 22.37 9.63 -5.73
CA GLY A 88 23.51 8.72 -5.83
C GLY A 88 23.99 8.56 -7.25
N THR A 89 24.91 7.63 -7.44
CA THR A 89 25.42 7.23 -8.74
C THR A 89 25.34 5.71 -8.83
N SER A 90 24.77 5.20 -9.92
CA SER A 90 24.68 3.77 -10.19
C SER A 90 25.31 3.50 -11.56
N SER A 91 26.33 2.65 -11.60
CA SER A 91 27.04 2.29 -12.85
C SER A 91 27.53 3.51 -13.65
N GLY A 92 27.96 4.58 -12.97
CA GLY A 92 28.43 5.82 -13.59
C GLY A 92 27.34 6.81 -14.01
N VAL A 93 26.06 6.47 -13.80
CA VAL A 93 24.90 7.34 -14.10
C VAL A 93 24.37 7.94 -12.81
N ALA A 94 24.09 9.24 -12.80
CA ALA A 94 23.43 9.89 -11.66
C ALA A 94 22.02 9.32 -11.50
N VAL A 95 21.61 8.98 -10.27
CA VAL A 95 20.32 8.36 -9.97
C VAL A 95 19.71 9.01 -8.74
N ILE A 96 18.40 9.27 -8.79
CA ILE A 96 17.59 9.60 -7.63
C ILE A 96 16.91 8.32 -7.14
N THR A 97 17.07 8.01 -5.85
CA THR A 97 16.31 6.97 -5.16
C THR A 97 15.27 7.63 -4.26
N VAL A 98 14.02 7.19 -4.38
CA VAL A 98 12.91 7.64 -3.53
C VAL A 98 12.42 6.46 -2.71
N ARG A 99 12.25 6.67 -1.41
CA ARG A 99 11.74 5.68 -0.48
C ARG A 99 10.52 6.22 0.23
N ILE A 100 9.40 5.52 0.11
CA ILE A 100 8.12 5.92 0.71
C ILE A 100 7.70 4.85 1.70
N GLY A 101 7.50 5.26 2.94
CA GLY A 101 6.87 4.46 4.00
C GLY A 101 5.38 4.77 4.06
N ALA A 102 4.56 3.72 4.10
CA ALA A 102 3.11 3.84 4.10
C ALA A 102 2.46 2.85 5.09
N THR A 103 1.33 3.28 5.65
CA THR A 103 0.53 2.48 6.59
C THR A 103 -0.25 1.39 5.84
N LEU A 104 -0.11 0.14 6.30
CA LEU A 104 -0.81 -1.00 5.71
C LEU A 104 -2.25 -1.08 6.22
N PRO A 105 -3.28 -1.25 5.37
CA PRO A 105 -4.66 -1.38 5.83
C PRO A 105 -4.92 -2.82 6.32
N VAL A 106 -4.80 -3.07 7.63
CA VAL A 106 -4.99 -4.42 8.21
C VAL A 106 -6.45 -4.66 8.61
N VAL A 107 -7.10 -3.69 9.27
CA VAL A 107 -8.55 -3.71 9.56
C VAL A 107 -9.09 -2.28 9.53
N GLY A 108 -9.89 -1.90 8.52
CA GLY A 108 -10.51 -0.57 8.47
C GLY A 108 -9.52 0.60 8.63
N PHE A 109 -8.40 0.58 7.89
CA PHE A 109 -7.27 1.52 7.96
C PHE A 109 -6.48 1.55 9.29
N LEU A 110 -6.88 0.79 10.31
CA LEU A 110 -6.07 0.56 11.51
C LEU A 110 -5.06 -0.55 11.21
N GLY A 111 -3.83 -0.17 10.88
CA GLY A 111 -2.71 -1.09 10.74
C GLY A 111 -1.42 -0.50 11.32
N PRO A 112 -0.33 -1.28 11.39
CA PRO A 112 0.93 -0.79 11.91
C PRO A 112 1.43 0.36 11.03
N ALA A 113 1.76 1.49 11.66
CA ALA A 113 2.49 2.57 11.00
C ALA A 113 3.79 2.00 10.41
N ARG A 114 4.12 2.40 9.17
CA ARG A 114 5.20 1.80 8.35
C ARG A 114 5.03 0.30 8.08
N GLY A 115 3.80 -0.18 7.97
CA GLY A 115 3.52 -1.55 7.56
C GLY A 115 4.06 -1.91 6.16
N THR A 116 4.37 -0.90 5.33
CA THR A 116 5.00 -1.09 4.02
C THR A 116 6.04 -0.01 3.72
N GLU A 117 7.11 -0.40 3.03
CA GLU A 117 8.09 0.51 2.45
C GLU A 117 8.29 0.14 0.98
N VAL A 118 8.25 1.15 0.11
CA VAL A 118 8.52 1.02 -1.32
C VAL A 118 9.72 1.85 -1.72
N THR A 119 10.47 1.38 -2.70
CA THR A 119 11.64 2.08 -3.24
C THR A 119 11.51 2.20 -4.75
N ALA A 120 11.78 3.38 -5.27
CA ALA A 120 11.84 3.67 -6.70
C ALA A 120 13.16 4.38 -7.04
N ARG A 121 13.62 4.22 -8.29
CA ARG A 121 14.84 4.85 -8.78
C ARG A 121 14.63 5.43 -10.17
N ALA A 122 15.18 6.60 -10.43
CA ALA A 122 15.18 7.23 -11.74
C ALA A 122 16.58 7.79 -12.07
N PRO A 123 17.06 7.66 -13.32
CA PRO A 123 18.28 8.32 -13.76
C PRO A 123 18.08 9.84 -13.76
N ALA A 124 19.01 10.57 -13.15
CA ALA A 124 19.00 12.03 -13.13
C ALA A 124 19.53 12.59 -14.45
N GLU A 125 18.82 13.56 -15.03
CA GLU A 125 19.32 14.29 -16.20
C GLU A 125 20.46 15.20 -15.76
N VAL A 126 21.66 14.96 -16.31
CA VAL A 126 22.79 15.87 -16.18
C VAL A 126 22.92 16.57 -17.52
N PHE A 127 22.60 17.87 -17.59
CA PHE A 127 22.98 18.68 -18.73
C PHE A 127 24.52 18.74 -18.76
N GLY A 128 25.11 18.09 -19.77
CA GLY A 128 26.52 18.21 -20.11
C GLY A 128 26.79 19.42 -20.98
#